data_AF-A0A963AM34-F1
#
_entry.id   AF-A0A963AM34-F1
#
_cell.length_a   1.000
_cell.length_b   1.000
_cell.length_c   1.000
_cell.angle_alpha   90.00
_cell.angle_beta   90.00
_cell.angle_gamma   90.00
#
_symmetry.space_group_name_H-M   'P 1'
#
loop_
_entity.id
_entity.type
_entity.pdbx_description
1 polymer ?
#
loop_
_entity_poly.entity_id
_entity_poly.type
_entity_poly.pdbx_seq_one_letter_code
_entity_poly.pdbx_strand_id
1 'polypeptide(L)'
;MEDVNRELEQLEHSDAVALFQKQIALLQKRLVSDPGFFQQVFIDEGIGAIAWEFQQEELGAGFTKTFWNLLLRGDDMSTVLLRFVWNIPLKFKRKFIRAIARHLSERYPMFKGLSEGWPGANNIPPYIRPPEERSQDFDLVNQGYLGYMGLGYSFREVEMFVWLEVLRDKQCDDRPCELGLPRMDGGENEGGCPVKIHIPELLHLMGEGKFRQAFQLIKEANPLPNVTGRVCPQEIQCQGVCTHNERPIEIGQLEWYLPESERLLNPYALFEQGKAAISPWAVADKPP
;
A
#
# COMPACT_ATOMS: atom_id res chain seq x y z
N MET A 1 11.61 -8.49 58.03
CA MET A 1 10.87 -7.47 57.27
C MET A 1 11.52 -6.09 57.45
N GLU A 2 11.85 -5.68 58.67
CA GLU A 2 12.62 -4.44 58.95
C GLU A 2 14.03 -4.44 58.35
N ASP A 3 14.74 -5.57 58.38
CA ASP A 3 16.13 -5.66 57.89
C ASP A 3 16.23 -5.51 56.35
N VAL A 4 15.26 -6.11 55.64
CA VAL A 4 15.13 -6.01 54.18
C VAL A 4 14.77 -4.60 53.74
N ASN A 5 13.91 -3.89 54.50
CA ASN A 5 13.59 -2.50 54.21
C ASN A 5 14.80 -1.58 54.45
N ARG A 6 15.63 -1.87 55.46
CA ARG A 6 16.88 -1.15 55.70
C ARG A 6 17.92 -1.36 54.61
N GLU A 7 18.06 -2.59 54.11
CA GLU A 7 18.91 -2.89 52.95
C GLU A 7 18.40 -2.20 51.68
N LEU A 8 17.08 -2.14 51.47
CA LEU A 8 16.48 -1.40 50.36
C LEU A 8 16.77 0.10 50.43
N GLU A 9 16.61 0.71 51.61
CA GLU A 9 16.93 2.13 51.84
C GLU A 9 18.41 2.44 51.62
N GLN A 10 19.31 1.52 52.00
CA GLN A 10 20.75 1.66 51.73
C GLN A 10 21.09 1.55 50.25
N LEU A 11 20.41 0.67 49.51
CA LEU A 11 20.57 0.54 48.07
C LEU A 11 20.02 1.75 47.31
N GLU A 12 18.88 2.30 47.73
CA GLU A 12 18.28 3.53 47.17
C GLU A 12 19.19 4.75 47.28
N HIS A 13 20.03 4.80 48.33
CA HIS A 13 20.99 5.87 48.55
C HIS A 13 22.41 5.57 48.05
N SER A 14 22.59 4.46 47.32
CA SER A 14 23.88 4.13 46.72
C SER A 14 24.25 5.08 45.58
N ASP A 15 25.56 5.31 45.39
CA ASP A 15 26.08 6.12 44.29
C ASP A 15 25.67 5.58 42.91
N ALA A 16 25.47 4.26 42.80
CA ALA A 16 24.97 3.61 41.60
C ALA A 16 23.51 4.01 41.29
N VAL A 17 22.63 4.05 42.29
CA VAL A 17 21.24 4.50 42.13
C VAL A 17 21.18 6.00 41.84
N ALA A 18 22.02 6.81 42.50
CA ALA A 18 22.12 8.24 42.23
C ALA A 18 22.63 8.52 40.80
N LEU A 19 23.61 7.76 40.30
CA LEU A 19 24.10 7.85 38.92
C LEU A 19 23.01 7.45 37.92
N PHE A 20 22.29 6.36 38.19
CA PHE A 20 21.18 5.89 37.38
C PHE A 20 20.04 6.91 37.30
N GLN A 21 19.64 7.50 38.43
CA GLN A 21 18.64 8.57 38.47
C GLN A 21 19.08 9.80 37.67
N LYS A 22 20.36 10.19 37.74
CA LYS A 22 20.93 11.27 36.91
C LYS A 22 20.89 10.94 35.42
N GLN A 23 21.17 9.69 35.05
CA GLN A 23 21.08 9.23 33.66
C GLN A 23 19.63 9.23 33.16
N ILE A 24 18.66 8.79 33.97
CA ILE A 24 17.23 8.87 33.66
C ILE A 24 16.79 10.33 33.49
N ALA A 25 17.18 11.22 34.40
CA ALA A 25 16.82 12.64 34.31
C ALA A 25 17.40 13.30 33.03
N LEU A 26 18.61 12.92 32.63
CA LEU A 26 19.23 13.34 31.36
C LEU A 26 18.47 12.78 30.15
N LEU A 27 18.07 11.50 30.18
CA LEU A 27 17.28 10.87 29.14
C LEU A 27 15.89 11.51 29.01
N GLN A 28 15.19 11.76 30.12
CA GLN A 28 13.91 12.47 30.14
C GLN A 28 14.03 13.88 29.58
N LYS A 29 15.07 14.61 29.97
CA LYS A 29 15.32 15.96 29.44
C LYS A 29 15.61 15.94 27.95
N ARG A 30 16.35 14.94 27.45
CA ARG A 30 16.59 14.74 26.02
C ARG A 30 15.32 14.35 25.26
N LEU A 31 14.49 13.48 25.83
CA LEU A 31 13.21 13.05 25.25
C LEU A 31 12.25 14.23 25.06
N VAL A 32 12.23 15.16 26.03
CA VAL A 32 11.41 16.37 25.96
C VAL A 32 12.02 17.40 24.99
N SER A 33 13.35 17.52 24.94
CA SER A 33 14.01 18.51 24.08
C SER A 33 14.07 18.12 22.61
N ASP A 34 14.11 16.82 22.32
CA ASP A 34 14.18 16.28 20.96
C ASP A 34 13.39 14.95 20.85
N PRO A 35 12.04 15.03 20.85
CA PRO A 35 11.20 13.84 20.69
C PRO A 35 11.46 13.10 19.37
N GLY A 36 11.82 13.86 18.31
CA GLY A 36 12.09 13.34 16.98
C GLY A 36 13.33 12.45 16.92
N PHE A 37 14.40 12.79 17.65
CA PHE A 37 15.59 11.94 17.77
C PHE A 37 15.28 10.56 18.35
N PHE A 38 14.49 10.48 19.42
CA PHE A 38 14.12 9.18 20.01
C PHE A 38 13.19 8.39 19.09
N GLN A 39 12.26 9.07 18.42
CA GLN A 39 11.41 8.44 17.41
C GLN A 39 12.25 7.85 16.28
N GLN A 40 13.26 8.59 15.80
CA GLN A 40 14.20 8.17 14.77
C GLN A 40 15.06 6.99 15.24
N VAL A 41 15.65 7.03 16.44
CA VAL A 41 16.47 5.93 16.98
C VAL A 41 15.64 4.67 17.19
N PHE A 42 14.41 4.77 17.72
CA PHE A 42 13.51 3.62 17.85
C PHE A 42 13.08 3.06 16.49
N ILE A 43 12.87 3.92 15.50
CA ILE A 43 12.63 3.51 14.12
C ILE A 43 13.87 2.80 13.58
N ASP A 44 15.07 3.35 13.75
CA ASP A 44 16.31 2.79 13.19
C ASP A 44 16.65 1.43 13.85
N GLU A 45 16.52 1.30 15.16
CA GLU A 45 16.70 0.03 15.88
C GLU A 45 15.61 -0.99 15.50
N GLY A 46 14.35 -0.56 15.42
CA GLY A 46 13.23 -1.40 15.02
C GLY A 46 13.36 -1.89 13.57
N ILE A 47 13.76 -1.00 12.66
CA ILE A 47 14.05 -1.33 11.26
C ILE A 47 15.27 -2.23 11.17
N GLY A 48 16.29 -2.04 12.02
CA GLY A 48 17.43 -2.94 12.14
C GLY A 48 17.02 -4.37 12.51
N ALA A 49 16.13 -4.53 13.49
CA ALA A 49 15.58 -5.83 13.89
C ALA A 49 14.77 -6.48 12.76
N ILE A 50 13.91 -5.70 12.08
CA ILE A 50 13.16 -6.17 10.90
C ILE A 50 14.13 -6.60 9.79
N ALA A 51 15.13 -5.78 9.47
CA ALA A 51 16.11 -6.09 8.45
C ALA A 51 16.88 -7.39 8.77
N TRP A 52 17.22 -7.61 10.05
CA TRP A 52 17.84 -8.83 10.52
C TRP A 52 16.95 -10.07 10.32
N GLU A 53 15.66 -9.98 10.62
CA GLU A 53 14.69 -11.05 10.34
C GLU A 53 14.63 -11.37 8.84
N PHE A 54 14.65 -10.34 8.00
CA PHE A 54 14.69 -10.50 6.55
C PHE A 54 15.98 -11.14 6.03
N GLN A 55 17.08 -11.17 6.79
CA GLN A 55 18.30 -11.91 6.43
C GLN A 55 18.22 -13.41 6.73
N GLN A 56 17.33 -13.85 7.62
CA GLN A 56 17.15 -15.27 7.96
C GLN A 56 16.68 -16.08 6.75
N GLU A 57 16.92 -17.39 6.71
CA GLU A 57 16.51 -18.22 5.56
C GLU A 57 15.00 -18.13 5.27
N GLU A 58 14.20 -18.17 6.33
CA GLU A 58 12.76 -17.94 6.32
C GLU A 58 12.35 -16.94 7.39
N LEU A 59 11.26 -16.21 7.14
CA LEU A 59 10.65 -15.36 8.17
C LEU A 59 9.86 -16.23 9.14
N GLY A 60 10.09 -16.04 10.44
CA GLY A 60 9.37 -16.77 11.47
C GLY A 60 7.86 -16.48 11.46
N ALA A 61 7.05 -17.45 11.88
CA ALA A 61 5.59 -17.32 11.94
C ALA A 61 5.14 -16.19 12.88
N GLY A 62 5.76 -16.12 14.07
CA GLY A 62 5.47 -15.09 15.07
C GLY A 62 5.83 -13.69 14.56
N PHE A 63 7.01 -13.54 13.95
CA PHE A 63 7.42 -12.30 13.30
C PHE A 63 6.44 -11.90 12.20
N THR A 64 6.11 -12.82 11.28
CA THR A 64 5.23 -12.53 10.14
C THR A 64 3.86 -12.04 10.60
N LYS A 65 3.27 -12.67 11.61
CA LYS A 65 1.98 -12.24 12.18
C LYS A 65 2.06 -10.84 12.78
N THR A 66 3.09 -10.58 13.59
CA THR A 66 3.29 -9.27 14.22
C THR A 66 3.53 -8.20 13.16
N PHE A 67 4.39 -8.48 12.18
CA PHE A 67 4.72 -7.56 11.11
C PHE A 67 3.51 -7.23 10.23
N TRP A 68 2.70 -8.23 9.87
CA TRP A 68 1.44 -8.01 9.15
C TRP A 68 0.47 -7.12 9.94
N ASN A 69 0.33 -7.37 11.25
CA ASN A 69 -0.52 -6.53 12.11
C ASN A 69 -0.01 -5.09 12.23
N LEU A 70 1.32 -4.88 12.20
CA LEU A 70 1.91 -3.55 12.16
C LEU A 70 1.59 -2.83 10.84
N LEU A 71 1.70 -3.51 9.70
CA LEU A 71 1.33 -2.96 8.39
C LEU A 71 -0.15 -2.56 8.31
N LEU A 72 -1.03 -3.32 8.99
CA LEU A 72 -2.47 -3.04 9.01
C LEU A 72 -2.87 -1.81 9.84
N ARG A 73 -1.99 -1.25 10.69
CA ARG A 73 -2.36 -0.16 11.61
C ARG A 73 -2.83 1.11 10.92
N GLY A 74 -2.31 1.40 9.72
CA GLY A 74 -2.67 2.63 8.99
C GLY A 74 -2.18 3.92 9.67
N ASP A 75 -1.15 3.83 10.50
CA ASP A 75 -0.46 4.95 11.13
C ASP A 75 0.87 5.29 10.43
N ASP A 76 1.57 6.33 10.88
CA ASP A 76 2.86 6.75 10.31
C ASP A 76 3.90 5.63 10.34
N MET A 77 3.91 4.82 11.40
CA MET A 77 4.80 3.66 11.52
C MET A 77 4.51 2.64 10.42
N SER A 78 3.25 2.28 10.20
CA SER A 78 2.87 1.38 9.12
C SER A 78 3.31 1.90 7.75
N THR A 79 3.22 3.21 7.52
CA THR A 79 3.69 3.85 6.28
C THR A 79 5.21 3.70 6.11
N VAL A 80 5.99 3.90 7.16
CA VAL A 80 7.45 3.65 7.15
C VAL A 80 7.75 2.18 6.83
N LEU A 81 6.99 1.25 7.40
CA LEU A 81 7.16 -0.18 7.14
C LEU A 81 6.79 -0.57 5.69
N LEU A 82 5.74 0.01 5.11
CA LEU A 82 5.40 -0.17 3.69
C LEU A 82 6.55 0.31 2.81
N ARG A 83 7.11 1.50 3.08
CA ARG A 83 8.29 2.02 2.36
C ARG A 83 9.50 1.14 2.52
N PHE A 84 9.74 0.59 3.70
CA PHE A 84 10.82 -0.37 3.91
C PHE A 84 10.64 -1.58 2.97
N VAL A 85 9.48 -2.24 2.98
CA VAL A 85 9.23 -3.41 2.13
C VAL A 85 9.19 -3.07 0.65
N TRP A 86 8.76 -1.87 0.28
CA TRP A 86 8.81 -1.37 -1.10
C TRP A 86 10.26 -1.30 -1.62
N ASN A 87 11.20 -0.85 -0.78
CA ASN A 87 12.58 -0.59 -1.19
C ASN A 87 13.54 -1.78 -1.01
N ILE A 88 13.14 -2.86 -0.33
CA ILE A 88 14.01 -4.04 -0.22
C ILE A 88 14.16 -4.78 -1.56
N PRO A 89 15.31 -5.43 -1.82
CA PRO A 89 15.52 -6.25 -3.00
C PRO A 89 14.44 -7.34 -3.22
N LEU A 90 14.17 -7.68 -4.48
CA LEU A 90 13.12 -8.63 -4.87
C LEU A 90 13.22 -9.99 -4.14
N LYS A 91 14.43 -10.49 -3.87
CA LYS A 91 14.62 -11.74 -3.11
C LYS A 91 13.97 -11.71 -1.72
N PHE A 92 13.99 -10.55 -1.08
CA PHE A 92 13.40 -10.33 0.24
C PHE A 92 11.89 -10.09 0.15
N LYS A 93 11.42 -9.38 -0.89
CA LYS A 93 9.99 -9.29 -1.20
C LYS A 93 9.37 -10.68 -1.39
N ARG A 94 10.01 -11.56 -2.19
CA ARG A 94 9.58 -12.96 -2.37
C ARG A 94 9.51 -13.74 -1.06
N LYS A 95 10.48 -13.54 -0.16
CA LYS A 95 10.48 -14.17 1.17
C LYS A 95 9.29 -13.69 2.01
N PHE A 96 9.01 -12.39 2.00
CA PHE A 96 7.82 -11.81 2.64
C PHE A 96 6.52 -12.39 2.08
N ILE A 97 6.37 -12.43 0.74
CA ILE A 97 5.19 -13.01 0.08
C ILE A 97 5.00 -14.48 0.45
N ARG A 98 6.08 -15.28 0.47
CA ARG A 98 6.02 -16.68 0.90
C ARG A 98 5.58 -16.82 2.36
N ALA A 99 6.07 -15.95 3.24
CA ALA A 99 5.70 -15.98 4.65
C ALA A 99 4.23 -15.61 4.85
N ILE A 100 3.75 -14.50 4.28
CA ILE A 100 2.34 -14.11 4.40
C ILE A 100 1.43 -15.13 3.73
N ALA A 101 1.80 -15.69 2.58
CA ALA A 101 1.03 -16.74 1.92
C ALA A 101 0.82 -17.95 2.84
N ARG A 102 1.88 -18.40 3.52
CA ARG A 102 1.84 -19.51 4.48
C ARG A 102 0.99 -19.20 5.72
N HIS A 103 1.07 -17.97 6.24
CA HIS A 103 0.48 -17.62 7.54
C HIS A 103 -0.92 -17.02 7.46
N LEU A 104 -1.32 -16.53 6.30
CA LEU A 104 -2.57 -15.80 6.10
C LEU A 104 -3.58 -16.57 5.24
N SER A 105 -3.18 -17.65 4.56
CA SER A 105 -4.06 -18.41 3.64
C SER A 105 -5.33 -18.98 4.27
N GLU A 106 -5.32 -19.27 5.57
CA GLU A 106 -6.53 -19.76 6.26
C GLU A 106 -7.60 -18.67 6.36
N ARG A 107 -7.19 -17.43 6.64
CA ARG A 107 -8.09 -16.29 6.77
C ARG A 107 -8.43 -15.65 5.42
N TYR A 108 -7.48 -15.69 4.50
CA TYR A 108 -7.57 -15.07 3.18
C TYR A 108 -7.31 -16.14 2.12
N PRO A 109 -8.35 -16.81 1.61
CA PRO A 109 -8.19 -17.94 0.69
C PRO A 109 -7.35 -17.61 -0.56
N MET A 110 -7.38 -16.36 -1.03
CA MET A 110 -6.58 -15.87 -2.16
C MET A 110 -5.07 -15.82 -1.90
N PHE A 111 -4.61 -15.98 -0.65
CA PHE A 111 -3.19 -16.10 -0.32
C PHE A 111 -2.66 -17.52 -0.55
N LYS A 112 -3.54 -18.52 -0.69
CA LYS A 112 -3.13 -19.90 -0.94
C LYS A 112 -2.46 -20.01 -2.32
N GLY A 113 -1.20 -20.43 -2.33
CA GLY A 113 -0.40 -20.52 -3.56
C GLY A 113 0.11 -19.17 -4.09
N LEU A 114 -0.18 -18.05 -3.43
CA LEU A 114 0.19 -16.70 -3.90
C LEU A 114 1.68 -16.56 -4.21
N SER A 115 2.56 -17.21 -3.46
CA SER A 115 4.00 -17.13 -3.67
C SER A 115 4.51 -17.89 -4.90
N GLU A 116 3.71 -18.79 -5.46
CA GLU A 116 4.09 -19.59 -6.63
C GLU A 116 4.10 -18.68 -7.87
N GLY A 117 5.28 -18.51 -8.49
CA GLY A 117 5.45 -17.66 -9.67
C GLY A 117 5.35 -16.14 -9.41
N TRP A 118 5.22 -15.70 -8.15
CA TRP A 118 5.23 -14.28 -7.80
C TRP A 118 6.59 -13.62 -8.10
N PRO A 119 6.64 -12.39 -8.65
CA PRO A 119 5.51 -11.49 -8.94
C PRO A 119 4.89 -11.63 -10.34
N GLY A 120 5.48 -12.43 -11.23
CA GLY A 120 5.17 -12.38 -12.66
C GLY A 120 3.98 -13.22 -13.11
N ALA A 121 3.66 -14.29 -12.39
CA ALA A 121 2.64 -15.28 -12.77
C ALA A 121 1.41 -15.30 -11.84
N ASN A 122 1.50 -14.66 -10.68
CA ASN A 122 0.47 -14.76 -9.65
C ASN A 122 0.29 -13.43 -8.90
N ASN A 123 -0.94 -13.18 -8.47
CA ASN A 123 -1.36 -11.98 -7.77
C ASN A 123 -2.64 -12.18 -6.95
N ILE A 124 -2.99 -11.16 -6.16
CA ILE A 124 -4.32 -11.09 -5.55
C ILE A 124 -5.23 -10.38 -6.56
N PRO A 125 -6.18 -11.08 -7.20
CA PRO A 125 -7.06 -10.48 -8.20
C PRO A 125 -8.10 -9.56 -7.54
N PRO A 126 -8.75 -8.67 -8.31
CA PRO A 126 -9.96 -7.99 -7.85
C PRO A 126 -11.08 -9.01 -7.55
N TYR A 127 -12.03 -8.65 -6.70
CA TYR A 127 -13.16 -9.50 -6.37
C TYR A 127 -14.19 -9.54 -7.52
N ILE A 128 -14.46 -10.75 -8.00
CA ILE A 128 -15.50 -11.03 -8.99
C ILE A 128 -16.58 -11.86 -8.30
N ARG A 129 -17.84 -11.43 -8.42
CA ARG A 129 -18.98 -12.13 -7.84
C ARG A 129 -19.18 -13.51 -8.48
N PRO A 130 -19.62 -14.52 -7.71
CA PRO A 130 -20.00 -15.83 -8.24
C PRO A 130 -21.06 -15.73 -9.36
N PRO A 131 -21.02 -16.61 -10.38
CA PRO A 131 -22.01 -16.66 -11.45
C PRO A 131 -23.46 -16.76 -10.95
N GLU A 132 -23.69 -17.52 -9.87
CA GLU A 132 -25.01 -17.76 -9.29
C GLU A 132 -25.60 -16.48 -8.71
N GLU A 133 -24.78 -15.63 -8.09
CA GLU A 133 -25.21 -14.34 -7.53
C GLU A 133 -25.43 -13.30 -8.64
N ARG A 134 -24.44 -13.11 -9.54
CA ARG A 134 -24.48 -12.06 -10.56
C ARG A 134 -25.50 -12.27 -11.68
N SER A 135 -26.15 -13.44 -11.72
CA SER A 135 -27.24 -13.72 -12.66
C SER A 135 -28.61 -13.23 -12.19
N GLN A 136 -28.71 -12.78 -10.93
CA GLN A 136 -29.97 -12.39 -10.30
C GLN A 136 -30.20 -10.87 -10.29
N ASP A 137 -29.22 -10.07 -10.69
CA ASP A 137 -29.26 -8.60 -10.60
C ASP A 137 -28.40 -7.92 -11.68
N PHE A 138 -28.35 -6.59 -11.64
CA PHE A 138 -27.52 -5.73 -12.50
C PHE A 138 -26.38 -5.03 -11.73
N ASP A 139 -26.04 -5.52 -10.54
CA ASP A 139 -24.90 -5.00 -9.79
C ASP A 139 -23.57 -5.33 -10.48
N LEU A 140 -22.51 -4.65 -10.07
CA LEU A 140 -21.18 -4.85 -10.65
C LEU A 140 -20.71 -6.31 -10.54
N VAL A 141 -20.35 -6.91 -11.66
CA VAL A 141 -19.77 -8.26 -11.71
C VAL A 141 -18.38 -8.26 -11.09
N ASN A 142 -17.50 -7.39 -11.60
CA ASN A 142 -16.22 -7.08 -10.99
C ASN A 142 -16.43 -5.92 -10.01
N GLN A 143 -16.27 -6.19 -8.71
CA GLN A 143 -16.41 -5.19 -7.64
C GLN A 143 -15.05 -4.61 -7.23
N GLY A 144 -13.99 -4.91 -7.97
CA GLY A 144 -12.64 -4.44 -7.71
C GLY A 144 -12.10 -4.98 -6.40
N TYR A 145 -11.06 -4.35 -5.87
CA TYR A 145 -10.55 -4.70 -4.56
C TYR A 145 -11.53 -4.40 -3.43
N LEU A 146 -12.32 -3.33 -3.54
CA LEU A 146 -13.30 -2.96 -2.49
C LEU A 146 -14.44 -3.97 -2.34
N GLY A 147 -14.70 -4.81 -3.35
CA GLY A 147 -15.65 -5.92 -3.25
C GLY A 147 -15.32 -6.91 -2.13
N TYR A 148 -14.03 -7.04 -1.76
CA TYR A 148 -13.60 -7.84 -0.60
C TYR A 148 -14.23 -7.36 0.72
N MET A 149 -14.62 -6.09 0.84
CA MET A 149 -15.34 -5.61 2.03
C MET A 149 -16.70 -6.27 2.20
N GLY A 150 -17.36 -6.69 1.11
CA GLY A 150 -18.60 -7.45 1.14
C GLY A 150 -18.46 -8.84 1.77
N LEU A 151 -17.23 -9.38 1.82
CA LEU A 151 -16.90 -10.64 2.48
C LEU A 151 -16.52 -10.46 3.97
N GLY A 152 -16.61 -9.23 4.49
CA GLY A 152 -16.27 -8.91 5.88
C GLY A 152 -14.82 -8.49 6.12
N TYR A 153 -14.03 -8.28 5.07
CA TYR A 153 -12.68 -7.72 5.19
C TYR A 153 -12.74 -6.22 5.49
N SER A 154 -11.87 -5.76 6.39
CA SER A 154 -11.76 -4.34 6.74
C SER A 154 -11.16 -3.53 5.59
N PHE A 155 -11.43 -2.22 5.56
CA PHE A 155 -10.82 -1.32 4.59
C PHE A 155 -9.29 -1.40 4.58
N ARG A 156 -8.66 -1.50 5.76
CA ARG A 156 -7.20 -1.64 5.90
C ARG A 156 -6.67 -2.92 5.27
N GLU A 157 -7.38 -4.04 5.45
CA GLU A 157 -7.00 -5.32 4.81
C GLU A 157 -7.10 -5.23 3.29
N VAL A 158 -8.16 -4.60 2.78
CA VAL A 158 -8.33 -4.39 1.34
C VAL A 158 -7.26 -3.46 0.76
N GLU A 159 -6.92 -2.36 1.42
CA GLU A 159 -5.81 -1.51 1.01
C GLU A 159 -4.49 -2.29 0.99
N MET A 160 -4.27 -3.21 1.94
CA MET A 160 -3.10 -4.08 1.90
C MET A 160 -3.10 -5.03 0.71
N PHE A 161 -4.25 -5.53 0.24
CA PHE A 161 -4.32 -6.34 -0.98
C PHE A 161 -3.93 -5.54 -2.21
N VAL A 162 -4.40 -4.29 -2.29
CA VAL A 162 -4.02 -3.32 -3.34
C VAL A 162 -2.52 -3.05 -3.28
N TRP A 163 -1.98 -2.79 -2.09
CA TRP A 163 -0.55 -2.54 -1.92
C TRP A 163 0.30 -3.76 -2.30
N LEU A 164 -0.16 -4.98 -2.03
CA LEU A 164 0.51 -6.22 -2.47
C LEU A 164 0.49 -6.39 -3.99
N GLU A 165 -0.56 -5.94 -4.67
CA GLU A 165 -0.58 -5.86 -6.14
C GLU A 165 0.46 -4.86 -6.65
N VAL A 166 0.53 -3.67 -6.05
CA VAL A 166 1.53 -2.64 -6.39
C VAL A 166 2.96 -3.14 -6.14
N LEU A 167 3.19 -3.90 -5.06
CA LEU A 167 4.52 -4.43 -4.70
C LEU A 167 5.14 -5.33 -5.78
N ARG A 168 4.33 -5.83 -6.73
CA ARG A 168 4.77 -6.61 -7.89
C ARG A 168 5.48 -5.76 -8.94
N ASP A 169 5.30 -4.43 -8.91
CA ASP A 169 5.84 -3.55 -9.93
C ASP A 169 7.38 -3.63 -10.01
N LYS A 170 7.88 -3.54 -11.24
CA LYS A 170 9.31 -3.63 -11.57
C LYS A 170 10.01 -2.27 -11.57
N GLN A 171 9.26 -1.16 -11.59
CA GLN A 171 9.77 0.20 -11.81
C GLN A 171 10.62 0.25 -13.10
N CYS A 172 10.00 -0.10 -14.23
CA CYS A 172 10.70 -0.21 -15.51
C CYS A 172 11.12 1.18 -16.05
N ASP A 173 12.38 1.34 -16.44
CA ASP A 173 12.92 2.61 -16.96
C ASP A 173 12.29 3.03 -18.30
N ASP A 174 11.93 2.04 -19.13
CA ASP A 174 11.33 2.22 -20.47
C ASP A 174 9.82 2.51 -20.42
N ARG A 175 9.18 2.29 -19.27
CA ARG A 175 7.79 2.69 -18.96
C ARG A 175 6.77 2.32 -20.05
N PRO A 176 6.72 1.07 -20.53
CA PRO A 176 5.87 0.68 -21.64
C PRO A 176 4.38 0.88 -21.33
N CYS A 177 3.96 0.72 -20.07
CA CYS A 177 2.57 0.96 -19.66
C CYS A 177 2.11 2.42 -19.85
N GLU A 178 3.03 3.39 -19.75
CA GLU A 178 2.76 4.82 -19.97
C GLU A 178 2.97 5.20 -21.44
N LEU A 179 4.09 4.78 -22.03
CA LEU A 179 4.54 5.25 -23.33
C LEU A 179 4.12 4.38 -24.52
N GLY A 180 3.77 3.11 -24.29
CA GLY A 180 3.61 2.09 -25.34
C GLY A 180 4.94 1.58 -25.88
N LEU A 181 4.87 0.54 -26.71
CA LEU A 181 6.04 -0.07 -27.36
C LEU A 181 6.34 0.63 -28.70
N PRO A 182 7.60 0.96 -29.00
CA PRO A 182 7.96 1.63 -30.24
C PRO A 182 7.70 0.73 -31.46
N ARG A 183 7.05 1.29 -32.49
CA ARG A 183 6.84 0.59 -33.76
C ARG A 183 8.02 0.82 -34.71
N MET A 184 8.39 -0.23 -35.45
CA MET A 184 9.48 -0.19 -36.43
C MET A 184 9.21 0.72 -37.63
N ASP A 185 7.93 0.97 -37.93
CA ASP A 185 7.50 1.85 -39.04
C ASP A 185 7.56 3.35 -38.68
N GLY A 186 7.96 3.69 -37.44
CA GLY A 186 7.99 5.08 -36.96
C GLY A 186 6.61 5.67 -36.66
N GLY A 187 5.56 4.85 -36.65
CA GLY A 187 4.21 5.25 -36.26
C GLY A 187 4.05 5.47 -34.74
N GLU A 188 2.83 5.74 -34.31
CA GLU A 188 2.50 5.85 -32.88
C GLU A 188 2.81 4.54 -32.14
N ASN A 189 3.26 4.64 -30.89
CA ASN A 189 3.60 3.47 -30.10
C ASN A 189 2.39 2.52 -29.97
N GLU A 190 2.67 1.22 -29.96
CA GLU A 190 1.66 0.17 -29.78
C GLU A 190 1.35 -0.02 -28.29
N GLY A 191 0.06 -0.04 -27.94
CA GLY A 191 -0.40 -0.16 -26.56
C GLY A 191 -0.09 1.06 -25.70
N GLY A 192 0.13 0.84 -24.39
CA GLY A 192 0.34 1.94 -23.43
C GLY A 192 -0.94 2.70 -23.09
N CYS A 193 -0.81 3.79 -22.33
CA CYS A 193 -1.95 4.61 -21.91
C CYS A 193 -2.21 5.73 -22.93
N PRO A 194 -3.41 5.81 -23.57
CA PRO A 194 -3.70 6.85 -24.57
C PRO A 194 -3.59 8.29 -24.04
N VAL A 195 -3.88 8.48 -22.75
CA VAL A 195 -3.78 9.79 -22.07
C VAL A 195 -2.48 9.93 -21.27
N LYS A 196 -1.54 9.00 -21.42
CA LYS A 196 -0.19 9.02 -20.82
C LYS A 196 -0.21 9.31 -19.31
N ILE A 197 -1.07 8.60 -18.57
CA ILE A 197 -0.99 8.60 -17.09
C ILE A 197 0.42 8.17 -16.70
N HIS A 198 1.02 8.90 -15.75
CA HIS A 198 2.32 8.58 -15.16
C HIS A 198 2.25 7.33 -14.27
N ILE A 199 1.94 6.17 -14.86
CA ILE A 199 1.69 4.89 -14.16
C ILE A 199 2.87 4.47 -13.28
N PRO A 200 4.16 4.55 -13.70
CA PRO A 200 5.28 4.20 -12.84
C PRO A 200 5.35 5.05 -11.57
N GLU A 201 5.10 6.36 -11.68
CA GLU A 201 5.06 7.29 -10.53
C GLU A 201 3.82 7.03 -9.66
N LEU A 202 2.67 6.73 -10.28
CA LEU A 202 1.45 6.34 -9.57
C LEU A 202 1.70 5.12 -8.68
N LEU A 203 2.30 4.07 -9.24
CA LEU A 203 2.64 2.84 -8.53
C LEU A 203 3.72 3.09 -7.46
N HIS A 204 4.70 3.97 -7.74
CA HIS A 204 5.70 4.38 -6.76
C HIS A 204 5.05 5.01 -5.52
N LEU A 205 4.18 6.00 -5.71
CA LEU A 205 3.46 6.66 -4.63
C LEU A 205 2.61 5.66 -3.83
N MET A 206 1.89 4.75 -4.51
CA MET A 206 1.12 3.71 -3.83
C MET A 206 2.03 2.75 -3.05
N GLY A 207 3.17 2.35 -3.62
CA GLY A 207 4.16 1.49 -2.98
C GLY A 207 4.74 2.09 -1.71
N GLU A 208 4.88 3.43 -1.67
CA GLU A 208 5.30 4.19 -0.49
C GLU A 208 4.17 4.49 0.51
N GLY A 209 2.97 3.95 0.29
CA GLY A 209 1.78 4.19 1.13
C GLY A 209 1.11 5.54 0.91
N LYS A 210 1.48 6.29 -0.14
CA LYS A 210 1.00 7.65 -0.43
C LYS A 210 -0.23 7.64 -1.36
N PHE A 211 -1.25 6.86 -1.03
CA PHE A 211 -2.45 6.66 -1.87
C PHE A 211 -3.17 7.96 -2.25
N ARG A 212 -3.28 8.93 -1.33
CA ARG A 212 -3.89 10.22 -1.65
C ARG A 212 -3.08 11.03 -2.68
N GLN A 213 -1.76 10.96 -2.62
CA GLN A 213 -0.90 11.62 -3.62
C GLN A 213 -1.01 10.92 -4.96
N ALA A 214 -1.06 9.59 -4.98
CA ALA A 214 -1.33 8.81 -6.18
C ALA A 214 -2.69 9.20 -6.80
N PHE A 215 -3.73 9.37 -5.99
CA PHE A 215 -5.03 9.82 -6.48
C PHE A 215 -5.00 11.25 -7.05
N GLN A 216 -4.24 12.16 -6.43
CA GLN A 216 -4.08 13.51 -6.96
C GLN A 216 -3.34 13.51 -8.31
N LEU A 217 -2.27 12.72 -8.42
CA LEU A 217 -1.50 12.58 -9.66
C LEU A 217 -2.38 12.10 -10.83
N ILE A 218 -3.21 11.07 -10.61
CA ILE A 218 -4.07 10.55 -11.68
C ILE A 218 -5.16 11.54 -12.08
N LYS A 219 -5.71 12.31 -11.12
CA LYS A 219 -6.72 13.35 -11.42
C LYS A 219 -6.19 14.47 -12.30
N GLU A 220 -4.89 14.76 -12.25
CA GLU A 220 -4.26 15.78 -13.09
C GLU A 220 -4.17 15.35 -14.55
N ALA A 221 -3.99 14.05 -14.81
CA ALA A 221 -3.90 13.48 -16.16
C ALA A 221 -5.27 13.02 -16.72
N ASN A 222 -6.16 12.56 -15.85
CA ASN A 222 -7.44 11.97 -16.22
C ASN A 222 -8.57 12.47 -15.29
N PRO A 223 -9.59 13.17 -15.80
CA PRO A 223 -10.71 13.64 -14.98
C PRO A 223 -11.69 12.53 -14.58
N LEU A 224 -11.62 11.34 -15.18
CA LEU A 224 -12.59 10.25 -15.00
C LEU A 224 -11.94 8.89 -14.64
N PRO A 225 -11.02 8.81 -13.65
CA PRO A 225 -10.31 7.57 -13.31
C PRO A 225 -11.26 6.47 -12.81
N ASN A 226 -12.39 6.86 -12.21
CA ASN A 226 -13.44 5.93 -11.80
C ASN A 226 -14.18 5.26 -12.96
N VAL A 227 -14.11 5.83 -14.17
CA VAL A 227 -14.69 5.27 -15.38
C VAL A 227 -13.63 4.47 -16.14
N THR A 228 -12.52 5.10 -16.49
CA THR A 228 -11.43 4.49 -17.30
C THR A 228 -10.84 3.26 -16.64
N GLY A 229 -10.64 3.26 -15.32
CA GLY A 229 -10.17 2.09 -14.59
C GLY A 229 -11.07 0.85 -14.71
N ARG A 230 -12.35 1.05 -15.07
CA ARG A 230 -13.32 -0.03 -15.27
C ARG A 230 -13.52 -0.44 -16.71
N VAL A 231 -13.47 0.50 -17.65
CA VAL A 231 -13.95 0.30 -19.03
C VAL A 231 -12.88 0.45 -20.10
N CYS A 232 -11.68 0.94 -19.76
CA CYS A 232 -10.58 0.90 -20.72
C CYS A 232 -10.31 -0.55 -21.13
N PRO A 233 -10.02 -0.83 -22.41
CA PRO A 233 -9.60 -2.16 -22.83
C PRO A 233 -8.10 -2.34 -22.48
N GLN A 234 -7.80 -2.56 -21.20
CA GLN A 234 -6.42 -2.52 -20.70
C GLN A 234 -5.52 -3.58 -21.34
N GLU A 235 -6.10 -4.71 -21.75
CA GLU A 235 -5.44 -5.83 -22.43
C GLU A 235 -4.80 -5.47 -23.77
N ILE A 236 -5.26 -4.40 -24.42
CA ILE A 236 -4.64 -3.83 -25.64
C ILE A 236 -4.03 -2.44 -25.40
N GLN A 237 -3.97 -2.00 -24.13
CA GLN A 237 -3.42 -0.71 -23.71
C GLN A 237 -2.30 -0.92 -22.69
N CYS A 238 -2.34 -0.23 -21.54
CA CYS A 238 -1.28 -0.21 -20.54
C CYS A 238 -0.93 -1.60 -19.98
N GLN A 239 -1.90 -2.51 -19.81
CA GLN A 239 -1.65 -3.86 -19.31
C GLN A 239 -1.14 -4.79 -20.41
N GLY A 240 -1.56 -4.58 -21.66
CA GLY A 240 -1.13 -5.37 -22.83
C GLY A 240 0.38 -5.27 -23.12
N VAL A 241 1.02 -4.19 -22.67
CA VAL A 241 2.45 -3.93 -22.85
C VAL A 241 3.24 -3.99 -21.55
N CYS A 242 2.64 -4.48 -20.47
CA CYS A 242 3.33 -4.65 -19.19
C CYS A 242 4.46 -5.69 -19.31
N THR A 243 5.62 -5.40 -18.71
CA THR A 243 6.78 -6.31 -18.68
C THR A 243 6.54 -7.59 -17.87
N HIS A 244 5.39 -7.74 -17.21
CA HIS A 244 4.92 -9.02 -16.68
C HIS A 244 3.98 -9.68 -17.69
N ASN A 245 4.52 -10.59 -18.51
CA ASN A 245 3.79 -11.17 -19.65
C ASN A 245 2.71 -12.18 -19.24
N GLU A 246 2.91 -12.94 -18.16
CA GLU A 246 1.94 -13.96 -17.73
C GLU A 246 0.78 -13.33 -16.96
N ARG A 247 1.11 -12.51 -15.95
CA ARG A 247 0.14 -11.74 -15.18
C ARG A 247 0.56 -10.28 -15.13
N PRO A 248 -0.02 -9.37 -15.94
CA PRO A 248 0.30 -7.95 -15.85
C PRO A 248 -0.09 -7.37 -14.48
N ILE A 249 0.38 -6.16 -14.19
CA ILE A 249 -0.15 -5.38 -13.06
C ILE A 249 -1.61 -5.02 -13.38
N GLU A 250 -2.50 -5.09 -12.39
CA GLU A 250 -3.93 -4.74 -12.52
C GLU A 250 -4.14 -3.21 -12.58
N ILE A 251 -3.45 -2.52 -13.49
CA ILE A 251 -3.39 -1.05 -13.59
C ILE A 251 -4.79 -0.43 -13.59
N GLY A 252 -5.74 -0.98 -14.37
CA GLY A 252 -7.11 -0.45 -14.40
C GLY A 252 -7.82 -0.55 -13.05
N GLN A 253 -7.61 -1.67 -12.33
CA GLN A 253 -8.22 -1.86 -11.00
C GLN A 253 -7.57 -0.97 -9.94
N LEU A 254 -6.27 -0.71 -10.05
CA LEU A 254 -5.55 0.24 -9.19
C LEU A 254 -6.03 1.68 -9.45
N GLU A 255 -6.19 2.06 -10.72
CA GLU A 255 -6.78 3.34 -11.13
C GLU A 255 -8.21 3.50 -10.59
N TRP A 256 -9.02 2.43 -10.65
CA TRP A 256 -10.39 2.45 -10.12
C TRP A 256 -10.44 2.50 -8.59
N TYR A 257 -9.52 1.82 -7.90
CA TYR A 257 -9.46 1.79 -6.44
C TYR A 257 -9.25 3.19 -5.82
N LEU A 258 -8.39 4.02 -6.41
CA LEU A 258 -8.03 5.33 -5.85
C LEU A 258 -9.23 6.27 -5.62
N PRO A 259 -10.08 6.59 -6.61
CA PRO A 259 -11.25 7.43 -6.39
C PRO A 259 -12.30 6.79 -5.48
N GLU A 260 -12.52 5.47 -5.57
CA GLU A 260 -13.53 4.80 -4.74
C GLU A 260 -13.10 4.73 -3.27
N SER A 261 -11.81 4.50 -3.00
CA SER A 261 -11.26 4.53 -1.64
C SER A 261 -11.33 5.93 -1.03
N GLU A 262 -11.02 6.99 -1.78
CA GLU A 262 -11.18 8.37 -1.32
C GLU A 262 -12.66 8.69 -1.03
N ARG A 263 -13.60 8.19 -1.86
CA ARG A 263 -15.04 8.34 -1.62
C ARG A 263 -15.49 7.64 -0.34
N LEU A 264 -14.94 6.47 -0.02
CA LEU A 264 -15.24 5.76 1.23
C LEU A 264 -14.68 6.49 2.46
N LEU A 265 -13.46 7.01 2.37
CA LEU A 265 -12.81 7.72 3.47
C LEU A 265 -13.39 9.12 3.69
N ASN A 266 -13.76 9.81 2.61
CA ASN A 266 -14.24 11.20 2.63
C ASN A 266 -15.53 11.33 1.79
N PRO A 267 -16.66 10.75 2.23
CA PRO A 267 -17.89 10.67 1.43
C PRO A 267 -18.48 12.03 1.03
N TYR A 268 -18.15 13.08 1.77
CA TYR A 268 -18.64 14.43 1.52
C TYR A 268 -17.65 15.33 0.77
N ALA A 269 -16.41 14.89 0.51
CA ALA A 269 -15.37 15.75 -0.06
C ALA A 269 -15.75 16.36 -1.41
N LEU A 270 -16.33 15.56 -2.31
CA LEU A 270 -16.80 16.04 -3.63
C LEU A 270 -17.98 17.01 -3.49
N PHE A 271 -18.88 16.78 -2.55
CA PHE A 271 -20.00 17.69 -2.30
C PHE A 271 -19.50 19.05 -1.79
N GLU A 272 -18.53 19.05 -0.87
CA GLU A 272 -17.92 20.28 -0.37
C GLU A 272 -17.15 21.04 -1.47
N GLN A 273 -16.41 20.33 -2.34
CA GLN A 273 -15.75 20.95 -3.50
C GLN A 273 -16.77 21.54 -4.49
N GLY A 274 -17.90 20.86 -4.71
CA GLY A 274 -18.96 21.29 -5.61
C GLY A 274 -19.76 22.49 -5.12
N LYS A 275 -19.80 22.79 -3.82
CA LYS A 275 -20.55 23.96 -3.29
C LYS A 275 -20.06 25.30 -3.85
N ALA A 276 -18.78 25.39 -4.18
CA ALA A 276 -18.20 26.60 -4.78
C ALA A 276 -18.38 26.64 -6.31
N ALA A 277 -18.75 25.53 -6.94
CA ALA A 277 -18.93 25.45 -8.38
C ALA A 277 -20.31 25.97 -8.75
N ILE A 278 -20.35 27.07 -9.52
CA ILE A 278 -21.59 27.57 -10.10
C ILE A 278 -21.88 26.73 -11.35
N SER A 279 -23.10 26.18 -11.44
CA SER A 279 -23.53 25.43 -12.62
C SER A 279 -23.37 26.30 -13.88
N PRO A 280 -22.66 25.84 -14.93
CA PRO A 280 -22.56 26.57 -16.19
C PRO A 280 -23.93 26.92 -16.78
N TRP A 281 -24.93 26.07 -16.54
CA TRP A 281 -26.33 26.29 -16.93
C TRP A 281 -27.02 27.40 -16.13
N ALA A 282 -26.60 27.64 -14.89
CA ALA A 282 -27.16 28.70 -14.04
C ALA A 282 -26.62 30.09 -14.41
N VAL A 283 -25.40 30.17 -14.96
CA VAL A 283 -24.79 31.44 -15.41
C VAL A 283 -24.94 31.70 -16.90
N ALA A 284 -25.55 30.77 -17.65
CA ALA A 284 -25.69 30.82 -19.10
C ALA A 284 -24.35 31.03 -19.84
N ASP A 285 -23.24 30.65 -19.21
CA ASP A 285 -21.95 30.59 -19.86
C ASP A 285 -21.90 29.36 -20.74
N LYS A 286 -21.39 29.52 -21.97
CA LYS A 286 -21.11 28.35 -22.81
C LYS A 286 -20.04 27.51 -22.10
N PRO A 287 -20.25 26.19 -21.95
CA PRO A 287 -19.16 25.33 -21.50
C PRO A 287 -17.95 25.50 -22.44
N PRO A 288 -16.72 25.50 -21.90
CA PRO A 288 -15.49 25.66 -22.69
C PRO A 288 -15.33 24.58 -23.75
#